data_AF-A0A9E4L484-F1
#
_entry.id   AF-A0A9E4L484-F1
#
_cell.length_a   1.000
_cell.length_b   1.000
_cell.length_c   1.000
_cell.angle_alpha   90.00
_cell.angle_beta   90.00
_cell.angle_gamma   90.00
#
_symmetry.space_group_name_H-M   'P 1'
#
loop_
_entity.id
_entity.type
_entity.pdbx_description
1 polymer ?
#
loop_
_entity_poly.entity_id
_entity_poly.type
_entity_poly.pdbx_seq_one_letter_code
_entity_poly.pdbx_strand_id
1 'polypeptide(L)'
;GYGLRVSPSNFVYNHIGHFAAANEAVCKALFLGGVTRRFPQLKFAFLEGGVGWACQLYADLIEHWEKRNLNALDEVNPDRLDVSLLRQLSEAYAPGMAEALREREAAFDTVVKGRGATDVGGVSNLDDFSACEISQAQDIKELFTRNFYFGCEADDRMNAWAFNPRSNAFGARLGALFGSDIGHFDVLDMDRVLPEAYELVEDELMTRDDFRAFVCDNPIHFWGQANPDFFKGTAVEATAASVLADTPVSLSHTGQAAQPLSK
;
A
#
# COMPACT_ATOMS: atom_id res chain seq x y z
N GLY A 1 -17.85 -1.46 -10.66
CA GLY A 1 -17.78 -1.40 -9.19
C GLY A 1 -19.17 -1.54 -8.62
N TYR A 2 -19.30 -2.18 -7.46
CA TYR A 2 -20.55 -2.22 -6.69
C TYR A 2 -20.69 -0.90 -5.91
N GLY A 3 -21.84 -0.23 -6.01
CA GLY A 3 -22.08 1.04 -5.32
C GLY A 3 -22.41 0.82 -3.85
N LEU A 4 -21.40 0.82 -2.96
CA LEU A 4 -21.57 0.62 -1.51
C LEU A 4 -22.04 1.87 -0.74
N ARG A 5 -22.16 3.04 -1.39
CA ARG A 5 -22.43 4.35 -0.75
C ARG A 5 -23.62 5.06 -1.38
N VAL A 6 -24.78 4.42 -1.33
CA VAL A 6 -26.02 4.89 -1.99
C VAL A 6 -27.21 4.89 -1.03
N SER A 7 -26.98 5.04 0.27
CA SER A 7 -28.07 5.17 1.23
C SER A 7 -28.86 6.44 0.95
N PRO A 8 -30.17 6.36 0.65
CA PRO A 8 -30.96 7.54 0.34
C PRO A 8 -31.30 8.38 1.58
N SER A 9 -31.03 7.85 2.79
CA SER A 9 -31.50 8.44 4.05
C SER A 9 -30.42 8.57 5.12
N ASN A 10 -29.17 8.20 4.85
CA ASN A 10 -28.09 8.28 5.83
C ASN A 10 -26.82 8.85 5.18
N PHE A 11 -26.55 10.13 5.46
CA PHE A 11 -25.34 10.82 4.99
C PHE A 11 -24.07 10.15 5.51
N VAL A 12 -24.01 9.81 6.81
CA VAL A 12 -22.83 9.24 7.45
C VAL A 12 -22.44 7.90 6.81
N TYR A 13 -23.43 7.07 6.45
CA TYR A 13 -23.19 5.83 5.70
C TYR A 13 -22.51 6.08 4.35
N ASN A 14 -22.89 7.14 3.65
CA ASN A 14 -22.29 7.50 2.37
C ASN A 14 -20.93 8.18 2.54
N HIS A 15 -20.74 8.94 3.62
CA HIS A 15 -19.55 9.75 3.87
C HIS A 15 -18.37 8.92 4.38
N ILE A 16 -18.59 8.02 5.36
CA ILE A 16 -17.50 7.25 5.98
C ILE A 16 -16.74 6.42 4.93
N GLY A 17 -15.42 6.64 4.87
CA GLY A 17 -14.51 5.97 3.95
C GLY A 17 -14.74 6.29 2.46
N HIS A 18 -15.47 7.36 2.13
CA HIS A 18 -15.77 7.76 0.75
C HIS A 18 -14.48 7.98 -0.05
N PHE A 19 -13.64 8.94 0.38
CA PHE A 19 -12.39 9.23 -0.30
C PHE A 19 -11.35 8.12 -0.10
N ALA A 20 -11.25 7.56 1.10
CA ALA A 20 -10.34 6.45 1.40
C ALA A 20 -10.51 5.26 0.42
N ALA A 21 -11.75 4.86 0.09
CA ALA A 21 -11.99 3.75 -0.82
C ALA A 21 -11.55 4.05 -2.27
N ALA A 22 -11.76 5.28 -2.74
CA ALA A 22 -11.30 5.69 -4.07
C ALA A 22 -9.77 5.79 -4.12
N ASN A 23 -9.17 6.39 -3.09
CA ASN A 23 -7.73 6.54 -2.94
C ASN A 23 -7.02 5.18 -2.85
N GLU A 24 -7.56 4.25 -2.07
CA GLU A 24 -7.05 2.86 -1.96
C GLU A 24 -6.99 2.18 -3.33
N ALA A 25 -8.08 2.23 -4.09
CA ALA A 25 -8.15 1.59 -5.39
C ALA A 25 -7.11 2.17 -6.38
N VAL A 26 -6.94 3.50 -6.38
CA VAL A 26 -5.96 4.18 -7.24
C VAL A 26 -4.53 3.89 -6.78
N CYS A 27 -4.23 3.99 -5.48
CA CYS A 27 -2.91 3.71 -4.91
C CYS A 27 -2.47 2.28 -5.22
N LYS A 28 -3.35 1.29 -4.99
CA LYS A 28 -3.13 -0.11 -5.33
C LYS A 28 -2.87 -0.32 -6.82
N ALA A 29 -3.65 0.33 -7.69
CA ALA A 29 -3.43 0.25 -9.13
C ALA A 29 -2.10 0.86 -9.59
N LEU A 30 -1.69 2.00 -9.00
CA LEU A 30 -0.39 2.62 -9.27
C LEU A 30 0.76 1.71 -8.81
N PHE A 31 0.63 1.12 -7.62
CA PHE A 31 1.65 0.22 -7.07
C PHE A 31 1.79 -1.04 -7.94
N LEU A 32 0.71 -1.83 -8.08
CA LEU A 32 0.72 -3.09 -8.83
C LEU A 32 0.97 -2.88 -10.33
N GLY A 33 0.64 -1.70 -10.86
CA GLY A 33 1.01 -1.28 -12.22
C GLY A 33 2.49 -0.89 -12.38
N GLY A 34 3.32 -1.03 -11.34
CA GLY A 34 4.76 -0.75 -11.38
C GLY A 34 5.11 0.72 -11.51
N VAL A 35 4.20 1.65 -11.18
CA VAL A 35 4.44 3.10 -11.37
C VAL A 35 5.57 3.58 -10.46
N THR A 36 5.62 3.13 -9.21
CA THR A 36 6.66 3.52 -8.23
C THR A 36 8.05 3.00 -8.60
N ARG A 37 8.11 1.89 -9.36
CA ARG A 37 9.35 1.36 -9.97
C ARG A 37 9.76 2.18 -11.19
N ARG A 38 8.83 2.44 -12.12
CA ARG A 38 9.11 3.16 -13.38
C ARG A 38 9.38 4.65 -13.21
N PHE A 39 8.75 5.28 -12.21
CA PHE A 39 8.83 6.71 -11.94
C PHE A 39 9.21 6.96 -10.47
N PRO A 40 10.45 6.61 -10.04
CA PRO A 40 10.86 6.65 -8.64
C PRO A 40 10.87 8.06 -8.03
N GLN A 41 10.93 9.10 -8.87
CA GLN A 41 10.93 10.50 -8.44
C GLN A 41 9.51 11.11 -8.37
N LEU A 42 8.50 10.47 -8.97
CA LEU A 42 7.14 11.01 -8.98
C LEU A 42 6.45 10.74 -7.63
N LYS A 43 5.97 11.81 -7.00
CA LYS A 43 5.27 11.73 -5.72
C LYS A 43 3.76 11.80 -5.94
N PHE A 44 3.01 11.06 -5.14
CA PHE A 44 1.55 11.10 -5.12
C PHE A 44 1.07 11.42 -3.70
N ALA A 45 0.16 12.37 -3.60
CA ALA A 45 -0.58 12.66 -2.37
C ALA A 45 -2.04 12.25 -2.58
N PHE A 46 -2.52 11.36 -1.72
CA PHE A 46 -3.93 10.96 -1.66
C PHE A 46 -4.60 11.79 -0.56
N LEU A 47 -5.37 12.79 -0.96
CA LEU A 47 -5.99 13.75 -0.04
C LEU A 47 -7.35 13.25 0.43
N GLU A 48 -7.75 13.69 1.63
CA GLU A 48 -9.04 13.40 2.29
C GLU A 48 -9.24 11.89 2.54
N GLY A 49 -9.18 11.42 3.78
CA GLY A 49 -9.39 9.99 4.10
C GLY A 49 -8.33 9.32 4.97
N GLY A 50 -7.37 10.10 5.49
CA GLY A 50 -6.43 9.65 6.51
C GLY A 50 -5.42 8.61 6.01
N VAL A 51 -4.59 8.13 6.94
CA VAL A 51 -3.52 7.16 6.65
C VAL A 51 -3.89 5.72 7.00
N GLY A 52 -4.97 5.50 7.75
CA GLY A 52 -5.36 4.16 8.23
C GLY A 52 -5.53 3.13 7.11
N TRP A 53 -6.23 3.49 6.03
CA TRP A 53 -6.38 2.61 4.86
C TRP A 53 -5.05 2.33 4.15
N ALA A 54 -4.10 3.28 4.19
CA ALA A 54 -2.80 3.12 3.56
C ALA A 54 -1.89 2.18 4.37
N CYS A 55 -1.94 2.24 5.70
CA CYS A 55 -1.28 1.26 6.57
C CYS A 55 -1.82 -0.15 6.31
N GLN A 56 -3.14 -0.29 6.17
CA GLN A 56 -3.75 -1.58 5.83
C GLN A 56 -3.31 -2.06 4.45
N LEU A 57 -3.40 -1.21 3.42
CA LEU A 57 -2.97 -1.55 2.07
C LEU A 57 -1.48 -1.95 2.03
N TYR A 58 -0.62 -1.25 2.77
CA TYR A 58 0.80 -1.58 2.87
C TYR A 58 1.02 -2.99 3.45
N ALA A 59 0.33 -3.33 4.54
CA ALA A 59 0.37 -4.68 5.11
C ALA A 59 -0.18 -5.73 4.13
N ASP A 60 -1.34 -5.45 3.52
CA ASP A 60 -1.97 -6.34 2.55
C ASP A 60 -1.04 -6.64 1.37
N LEU A 61 -0.35 -5.63 0.80
CA LEU A 61 0.58 -5.82 -0.31
C LEU A 61 1.72 -6.79 0.05
N ILE A 62 2.26 -6.70 1.27
CA ILE A 62 3.32 -7.59 1.74
C ILE A 62 2.79 -9.01 1.91
N GLU A 63 1.70 -9.18 2.64
CA GLU A 63 1.10 -10.48 2.92
C GLU A 63 0.61 -11.20 1.66
N HIS A 64 0.20 -10.45 0.64
CA HIS A 64 -0.19 -11.02 -0.64
C HIS A 64 1.02 -11.33 -1.50
N TRP A 65 2.08 -10.51 -1.49
CA TRP A 65 3.30 -10.82 -2.21
C TRP A 65 3.92 -12.15 -1.72
N GLU A 66 3.91 -12.41 -0.42
CA GLU A 66 4.37 -13.67 0.16
C GLU A 66 3.61 -14.91 -0.35
N LYS A 67 2.37 -14.73 -0.80
CA LYS A 67 1.47 -15.82 -1.26
C LYS A 67 1.32 -15.88 -2.79
N ARG A 68 1.65 -14.80 -3.50
CA ARG A 68 1.34 -14.59 -4.93
C ARG A 68 2.54 -14.26 -5.80
N ASN A 69 3.76 -14.23 -5.24
CA ASN A 69 4.98 -14.23 -6.06
C ASN A 69 5.17 -15.61 -6.75
N LEU A 70 6.01 -15.66 -7.81
CA LEU A 70 6.22 -16.89 -8.58
C LEU A 70 6.65 -18.11 -7.75
N ASN A 71 7.50 -17.91 -6.75
CA ASN A 71 7.97 -19.01 -5.89
C ASN A 71 6.85 -19.51 -4.98
N ALA A 72 6.00 -18.62 -4.46
CA ALA A 72 4.87 -19.00 -3.62
C ALA A 72 3.75 -19.67 -4.43
N LEU A 73 3.51 -19.23 -5.69
CA LEU A 73 2.55 -19.88 -6.58
C LEU A 73 2.94 -21.32 -6.91
N ASP A 74 4.23 -21.62 -6.90
CA ASP A 74 4.77 -22.96 -7.10
C ASP A 74 4.42 -23.93 -5.93
N GLU A 75 4.14 -23.41 -4.73
CA GLU A 75 3.64 -24.21 -3.59
C GLU A 75 2.19 -24.67 -3.78
N VAL A 76 1.37 -23.83 -4.42
CA VAL A 76 -0.05 -24.10 -4.72
C VAL A 76 -0.27 -24.58 -6.15
N ASN A 77 0.80 -24.97 -6.85
CA ASN A 77 0.74 -25.46 -8.21
C ASN A 77 -0.09 -26.76 -8.27
N PRO A 78 -1.22 -26.79 -8.98
CA PRO A 78 -2.10 -27.96 -9.04
C PRO A 78 -1.39 -29.20 -9.63
N ASP A 79 -0.41 -29.03 -10.50
CA ASP A 79 0.36 -30.14 -11.09
C ASP A 79 1.22 -30.89 -10.06
N ARG A 80 1.47 -30.28 -8.89
CA ARG A 80 2.23 -30.90 -7.79
C ARG A 80 1.36 -31.69 -6.82
N LEU A 81 0.05 -31.64 -6.96
CA LEU A 81 -0.84 -32.37 -6.08
C LEU A 81 -0.80 -33.88 -6.38
N ASP A 82 -0.31 -34.67 -5.44
CA ASP A 82 -0.45 -36.13 -5.49
C ASP A 82 -1.89 -36.54 -5.15
N VAL A 83 -2.71 -36.58 -6.18
CA VAL A 83 -4.13 -36.97 -6.10
C VAL A 83 -4.30 -38.40 -5.56
N SER A 84 -3.37 -39.30 -5.86
CA SER A 84 -3.45 -40.69 -5.41
C SER A 84 -3.24 -40.78 -3.90
N LEU A 85 -2.23 -40.08 -3.38
CA LEU A 85 -1.99 -39.99 -1.94
C LEU A 85 -3.13 -39.27 -1.22
N LEU A 86 -3.64 -38.17 -1.78
CA LEU A 86 -4.79 -37.45 -1.23
C LEU A 86 -6.01 -38.37 -1.05
N ARG A 87 -6.31 -39.22 -2.04
CA ARG A 87 -7.40 -40.21 -1.95
C ARG A 87 -7.13 -41.23 -0.85
N GLN A 88 -5.93 -41.81 -0.81
CA GLN A 88 -5.55 -42.78 0.21
C GLN A 88 -5.70 -42.22 1.64
N LEU A 89 -5.22 -41.00 1.87
CA LEU A 89 -5.35 -40.33 3.17
C LEU A 89 -6.80 -40.01 3.51
N SER A 90 -7.60 -39.59 2.51
CA SER A 90 -9.02 -39.33 2.72
C SER A 90 -9.79 -40.59 3.11
N GLU A 91 -9.51 -41.73 2.47
CA GLU A 91 -10.11 -43.02 2.82
C GLU A 91 -9.74 -43.48 4.22
N ALA A 92 -8.48 -43.26 4.62
CA ALA A 92 -7.98 -43.68 5.93
C ALA A 92 -8.46 -42.79 7.09
N TYR A 93 -8.59 -41.48 6.88
CA TYR A 93 -8.75 -40.51 7.96
C TYR A 93 -9.98 -39.60 7.86
N ALA A 94 -10.63 -39.50 6.69
CA ALA A 94 -11.74 -38.57 6.47
C ALA A 94 -12.83 -39.17 5.54
N PRO A 95 -13.65 -40.11 6.02
CA PRO A 95 -14.62 -40.85 5.19
C PRO A 95 -15.58 -39.96 4.39
N GLY A 96 -16.02 -38.82 4.97
CA GLY A 96 -16.86 -37.85 4.27
C GLY A 96 -16.16 -37.12 3.12
N MET A 97 -14.85 -36.85 3.26
CA MET A 97 -14.04 -36.32 2.15
C MET A 97 -13.84 -37.38 1.06
N ALA A 98 -13.60 -38.63 1.44
CA ALA A 98 -13.46 -39.73 0.49
C ALA A 98 -14.74 -39.94 -0.35
N GLU A 99 -15.91 -39.83 0.28
CA GLU A 99 -17.20 -39.88 -0.43
C GLU A 99 -17.35 -38.72 -1.40
N ALA A 100 -17.09 -37.48 -0.96
CA ALA A 100 -17.14 -36.30 -1.83
C ALA A 100 -16.17 -36.37 -3.02
N LEU A 101 -14.96 -36.90 -2.82
CA LEU A 101 -13.97 -37.10 -3.88
C LEU A 101 -14.43 -38.15 -4.91
N ARG A 102 -15.11 -39.21 -4.47
CA ARG A 102 -15.68 -40.24 -5.37
C ARG A 102 -16.86 -39.69 -6.17
N GLU A 103 -17.80 -38.98 -5.52
CA GLU A 103 -18.94 -38.37 -6.20
C GLU A 103 -18.52 -37.36 -7.28
N ARG A 104 -17.39 -36.69 -7.05
CA ARG A 104 -16.84 -35.69 -7.97
C ARG A 104 -15.69 -36.21 -8.82
N GLU A 105 -15.44 -37.51 -8.88
CA GLU A 105 -14.24 -38.07 -9.50
C GLU A 105 -13.97 -37.54 -10.93
N ALA A 106 -15.00 -37.52 -11.79
CA ALA A 106 -14.90 -36.97 -13.15
C ALA A 106 -14.66 -35.45 -13.19
N ALA A 107 -15.24 -34.69 -12.25
CA ALA A 107 -15.04 -33.25 -12.13
C ALA A 107 -13.68 -32.92 -11.49
N PHE A 108 -13.23 -33.74 -10.55
CA PHE A 108 -11.97 -33.60 -9.84
C PHE A 108 -10.80 -33.82 -10.79
N ASP A 109 -10.83 -34.87 -11.63
CA ASP A 109 -9.81 -35.06 -12.66
C ASP A 109 -9.83 -33.92 -13.71
N THR A 110 -11.00 -33.31 -13.98
CA THR A 110 -11.11 -32.18 -14.92
C THR A 110 -10.62 -30.84 -14.33
N VAL A 111 -10.82 -30.63 -13.03
CA VAL A 111 -10.46 -29.39 -12.31
C VAL A 111 -9.03 -29.42 -11.79
N VAL A 112 -8.54 -30.58 -11.33
CA VAL A 112 -7.22 -30.76 -10.71
C VAL A 112 -6.17 -31.21 -11.72
N LYS A 113 -6.54 -31.99 -12.75
CA LYS A 113 -5.61 -32.49 -13.78
C LYS A 113 -5.93 -32.03 -15.20
N GLY A 114 -7.07 -31.35 -15.39
CA GLY A 114 -7.55 -30.91 -16.71
C GLY A 114 -7.42 -29.40 -16.92
N ARG A 115 -8.14 -28.88 -17.93
CA ARG A 115 -8.11 -27.45 -18.29
C ARG A 115 -8.26 -26.51 -17.09
N GLY A 116 -9.05 -26.87 -16.06
CA GLY A 116 -9.24 -26.02 -14.87
C GLY A 116 -7.99 -25.75 -14.03
N ALA A 117 -6.99 -26.64 -14.06
CA ALA A 117 -5.71 -26.47 -13.35
C ALA A 117 -4.75 -25.52 -14.09
N THR A 118 -4.86 -25.47 -15.42
CA THR A 118 -4.03 -24.63 -16.31
C THR A 118 -4.79 -23.40 -16.86
N ASP A 119 -6.08 -23.27 -16.58
CA ASP A 119 -6.93 -22.18 -17.05
C ASP A 119 -6.70 -20.96 -16.17
N VAL A 120 -5.63 -20.26 -16.53
CA VAL A 120 -5.25 -18.97 -15.95
C VAL A 120 -6.06 -17.82 -16.56
N GLY A 121 -7.16 -18.11 -17.27
CA GLY A 121 -8.02 -17.09 -17.89
C GLY A 121 -7.31 -16.28 -18.98
N GLY A 122 -6.26 -16.83 -19.61
CA GLY A 122 -5.44 -16.13 -20.61
C GLY A 122 -4.37 -15.20 -20.02
N VAL A 123 -4.12 -15.24 -18.72
CA VAL A 123 -3.04 -14.48 -18.06
C VAL A 123 -1.68 -15.07 -18.45
N SER A 124 -0.82 -14.26 -19.09
CA SER A 124 0.51 -14.70 -19.56
C SER A 124 1.59 -14.70 -18.48
N ASN A 125 1.44 -13.87 -17.44
CA ASN A 125 2.31 -13.83 -16.28
C ASN A 125 1.49 -13.92 -15.01
N LEU A 126 1.66 -15.01 -14.26
CA LEU A 126 0.91 -15.27 -13.04
C LEU A 126 1.41 -14.47 -11.83
N ASP A 127 2.58 -13.85 -11.95
CA ASP A 127 3.10 -12.95 -10.95
C ASP A 127 2.37 -11.61 -10.99
N ASP A 128 1.40 -11.47 -10.09
CA ASP A 128 0.60 -10.26 -9.90
C ASP A 128 1.47 -9.02 -9.59
N PHE A 129 2.70 -9.22 -9.12
CA PHE A 129 3.64 -8.17 -8.73
C PHE A 129 4.76 -7.95 -9.75
N SER A 130 4.73 -8.61 -10.90
CA SER A 130 5.81 -8.59 -11.88
C SER A 130 6.22 -7.19 -12.34
N ALA A 131 5.28 -6.26 -12.47
CA ALA A 131 5.58 -4.87 -12.85
C ALA A 131 6.33 -4.09 -11.76
N CYS A 132 6.29 -4.56 -10.50
CA CYS A 132 7.02 -3.97 -9.38
C CYS A 132 8.47 -4.46 -9.29
N GLU A 133 8.81 -5.59 -9.95
CA GLU A 133 10.15 -6.20 -9.92
C GLU A 133 10.64 -6.42 -8.47
N ILE A 134 9.80 -6.98 -7.61
CA ILE A 134 10.11 -7.20 -6.18
C ILE A 134 10.92 -8.48 -6.04
N SER A 135 12.10 -8.37 -5.41
CA SER A 135 13.00 -9.50 -5.14
C SER A 135 12.87 -10.04 -3.71
N GLN A 136 12.44 -9.19 -2.78
CA GLN A 136 12.21 -9.48 -1.37
C GLN A 136 11.08 -8.59 -0.83
N ALA A 137 10.36 -9.05 0.19
CA ALA A 137 9.24 -8.30 0.77
C ALA A 137 9.62 -6.86 1.22
N GLN A 138 10.87 -6.64 1.63
CA GLN A 138 11.38 -5.32 2.02
C GLN A 138 11.38 -4.31 0.85
N ASP A 139 11.43 -4.74 -0.41
CA ASP A 139 11.38 -3.82 -1.56
C ASP A 139 10.01 -3.10 -1.62
N ILE A 140 8.94 -3.71 -1.08
CA ILE A 140 7.61 -3.07 -0.97
C ILE A 140 7.70 -1.82 -0.09
N LYS A 141 8.42 -1.89 1.04
CA LYS A 141 8.67 -0.71 1.89
C LYS A 141 9.25 0.42 1.07
N GLU A 142 10.35 0.17 0.36
CA GLU A 142 11.04 1.20 -0.42
C GLU A 142 10.12 1.80 -1.49
N LEU A 143 9.48 0.96 -2.30
CA LEU A 143 8.61 1.38 -3.39
C LEU A 143 7.38 2.16 -2.88
N PHE A 144 6.84 1.78 -1.74
CA PHE A 144 5.63 2.38 -1.18
C PHE A 144 5.94 3.70 -0.46
N THR A 145 6.88 3.70 0.50
CA THR A 145 7.17 4.88 1.33
C THR A 145 7.92 5.97 0.58
N ARG A 146 8.60 5.66 -0.52
CA ARG A 146 9.30 6.67 -1.33
C ARG A 146 8.32 7.56 -2.10
N ASN A 147 7.24 6.99 -2.63
CA ASN A 147 6.42 7.64 -3.65
C ASN A 147 5.08 8.14 -3.11
N PHE A 148 4.52 7.51 -2.07
CA PHE A 148 3.16 7.76 -1.62
C PHE A 148 3.07 8.52 -0.30
N TYR A 149 2.18 9.50 -0.31
CA TYR A 149 1.84 10.35 0.80
C TYR A 149 0.32 10.39 0.97
N PHE A 150 -0.14 10.61 2.20
CA PHE A 150 -1.54 10.44 2.58
C PHE A 150 -1.98 11.66 3.38
N GLY A 151 -2.95 12.41 2.85
CA GLY A 151 -3.53 13.57 3.51
C GLY A 151 -4.35 13.14 4.73
N CYS A 152 -4.07 13.76 5.86
CA CYS A 152 -4.74 13.44 7.11
C CYS A 152 -5.19 14.69 7.85
N GLU A 153 -6.40 14.60 8.38
CA GLU A 153 -7.04 15.63 9.18
C GLU A 153 -6.38 15.73 10.57
N ALA A 154 -6.62 16.85 11.25
CA ALA A 154 -5.95 17.17 12.50
C ALA A 154 -6.29 16.20 13.64
N ASP A 155 -7.57 15.90 13.82
CA ASP A 155 -8.14 15.13 14.93
C ASP A 155 -8.14 13.59 14.69
N ASP A 156 -7.68 13.13 13.52
CA ASP A 156 -7.63 11.70 13.21
C ASP A 156 -6.57 10.98 14.06
N ARG A 157 -7.04 10.24 15.07
CA ARG A 157 -6.20 9.38 15.93
C ARG A 157 -5.42 8.32 15.15
N MET A 158 -5.90 7.92 13.97
CA MET A 158 -5.22 6.93 13.12
C MET A 158 -3.94 7.49 12.49
N ASN A 159 -3.70 8.80 12.53
CA ASN A 159 -2.44 9.40 12.08
C ASN A 159 -1.23 8.77 12.77
N ALA A 160 -1.36 8.39 14.04
CA ALA A 160 -0.31 7.72 14.80
C ALA A 160 0.14 6.39 14.17
N TRP A 161 -0.73 5.72 13.41
CA TRP A 161 -0.41 4.44 12.78
C TRP A 161 0.63 4.58 11.68
N ALA A 162 0.72 5.74 11.03
CA ALA A 162 1.76 6.02 10.03
C ALA A 162 3.17 5.87 10.60
N PHE A 163 3.35 6.13 11.90
CA PHE A 163 4.66 6.21 12.53
C PHE A 163 4.97 5.02 13.42
N ASN A 164 4.05 4.06 13.61
CA ASN A 164 4.23 2.93 14.51
C ASN A 164 5.08 1.82 13.86
N PRO A 165 6.36 1.64 14.25
CA PRO A 165 7.26 0.68 13.61
C PRO A 165 6.95 -0.77 13.97
N ARG A 166 6.09 -1.01 14.98
CA ARG A 166 5.66 -2.36 15.38
C ARG A 166 4.53 -2.88 14.51
N SER A 167 3.69 -1.98 14.00
CA SER A 167 2.56 -2.33 13.14
C SER A 167 2.95 -2.36 11.67
N ASN A 168 3.78 -1.40 11.23
CA ASN A 168 4.20 -1.33 9.85
C ASN A 168 5.45 -2.18 9.62
N ALA A 169 5.29 -3.30 8.89
CA ALA A 169 6.36 -4.23 8.56
C ALA A 169 7.63 -3.53 8.08
N PHE A 170 8.80 -4.10 8.42
CA PHE A 170 10.12 -3.52 8.19
C PHE A 170 10.35 -2.14 8.85
N GLY A 171 9.58 -1.82 9.89
CA GLY A 171 9.65 -0.54 10.59
C GLY A 171 9.36 0.64 9.67
N ALA A 172 8.40 0.49 8.75
CA ALA A 172 8.06 1.54 7.80
C ALA A 172 7.36 2.71 8.51
N ARG A 173 7.70 3.93 8.09
CA ARG A 173 6.99 5.15 8.45
C ARG A 173 6.37 5.70 7.17
N LEU A 174 5.06 5.86 7.16
CA LEU A 174 4.31 6.30 5.98
C LEU A 174 4.27 7.84 5.92
N GLY A 175 4.20 8.37 4.70
CA GLY A 175 4.17 9.81 4.44
C GLY A 175 2.83 10.47 4.79
N ALA A 176 2.43 10.45 6.06
CA ALA A 176 1.27 11.21 6.52
C ALA A 176 1.53 12.72 6.33
N LEU A 177 0.59 13.40 5.68
CA LEU A 177 0.62 14.81 5.37
C LEU A 177 -0.50 15.51 6.12
N PHE A 178 -0.13 16.49 6.93
CA PHE A 178 -1.12 17.33 7.61
C PHE A 178 -1.99 18.11 6.61
N GLY A 179 -3.30 17.96 6.73
CA GLY A 179 -4.32 18.75 6.07
C GLY A 179 -5.28 19.32 7.11
N SER A 180 -5.58 20.61 7.05
CA SER A 180 -6.42 21.26 8.06
C SER A 180 -7.93 21.08 7.83
N ASP A 181 -8.34 20.71 6.62
CA ASP A 181 -9.71 20.75 6.06
C ASP A 181 -10.66 21.76 6.73
N ILE A 182 -10.16 22.99 6.81
CA ILE A 182 -10.69 24.01 7.70
C ILE A 182 -12.05 24.50 7.20
N GLY A 183 -13.05 24.49 8.07
CA GLY A 183 -14.44 24.81 7.70
C GLY A 183 -15.23 23.62 7.15
N HIS A 184 -14.69 22.40 7.24
CA HIS A 184 -15.41 21.16 6.99
C HIS A 184 -15.89 20.49 8.30
N PHE A 185 -15.68 19.18 8.49
CA PHE A 185 -16.12 18.43 9.67
C PHE A 185 -15.14 18.47 10.85
N ASP A 186 -13.84 18.61 10.59
CA ASP A 186 -12.80 18.18 11.54
C ASP A 186 -12.30 19.32 12.44
N VAL A 187 -12.03 20.50 11.86
CA VAL A 187 -11.67 21.70 12.64
C VAL A 187 -12.65 22.84 12.39
N LEU A 188 -13.47 23.13 13.39
CA LEU A 188 -14.49 24.18 13.35
C LEU A 188 -13.92 25.59 13.54
N ASP A 189 -12.86 25.72 14.33
CA ASP A 189 -12.25 26.99 14.73
C ASP A 189 -10.82 27.12 14.19
N MET A 190 -10.52 28.22 13.50
CA MET A 190 -9.23 28.35 12.81
C MET A 190 -8.01 28.36 13.73
N ASP A 191 -8.17 28.79 14.98
CA ASP A 191 -7.11 28.79 15.99
C ASP A 191 -6.87 27.41 16.61
N ARG A 192 -7.70 26.40 16.29
CA ARG A 192 -7.62 25.02 16.79
C ARG A 192 -6.92 24.04 15.86
N VAL A 193 -6.65 24.43 14.61
CA VAL A 193 -6.05 23.56 13.58
C VAL A 193 -4.79 22.81 14.06
N LEU A 194 -3.82 23.50 14.66
CA LEU A 194 -2.61 22.87 15.20
C LEU A 194 -2.80 22.31 16.62
N PRO A 195 -3.51 22.98 17.55
CA PRO A 195 -3.84 22.40 18.84
C PRO A 195 -4.47 21.00 18.77
N GLU A 196 -5.50 20.81 17.94
CA GLU A 196 -6.20 19.53 17.77
C GLU A 196 -5.24 18.44 17.29
N ALA A 197 -4.39 18.75 16.29
CA ALA A 197 -3.38 17.81 15.83
C ALA A 197 -2.33 17.46 16.91
N TYR A 198 -2.01 18.41 17.79
CA TYR A 198 -1.05 18.21 18.87
C TYR A 198 -1.60 17.34 20.01
N GLU A 199 -2.92 17.19 20.12
CA GLU A 199 -3.54 16.28 21.11
C GLU A 199 -3.05 14.84 20.94
N LEU A 200 -2.67 14.40 19.73
CA LEU A 200 -2.06 13.09 19.51
C LEU A 200 -0.74 12.90 20.26
N VAL A 201 -0.02 13.99 20.53
CA VAL A 201 1.18 13.98 21.37
C VAL A 201 0.81 13.99 22.85
N GLU A 202 -0.19 14.77 23.24
CA GLU A 202 -0.67 14.86 24.62
C GLU A 202 -1.27 13.53 25.11
N ASP A 203 -1.96 12.82 24.21
CA ASP A 203 -2.53 11.49 24.41
C ASP A 203 -1.49 10.35 24.28
N GLU A 204 -0.21 10.67 24.11
CA GLU A 204 0.89 9.71 23.99
C GLU A 204 0.75 8.74 22.79
N LEU A 205 -0.03 9.11 21.77
CA LEU A 205 -0.15 8.34 20.52
C LEU A 205 1.00 8.61 19.55
N MET A 206 1.54 9.83 19.60
CA MET A 206 2.69 10.29 18.82
C MET A 206 3.78 10.83 19.74
N THR A 207 5.03 10.60 19.37
CA THR A 207 6.14 11.37 19.90
C THR A 207 6.19 12.77 19.26
N ARG A 208 6.96 13.68 19.86
CA ARG A 208 7.21 15.00 19.24
C ARG A 208 7.88 14.91 17.88
N ASP A 209 8.71 13.89 17.66
CA ASP A 209 9.37 13.66 16.37
C ASP A 209 8.38 13.14 15.33
N ASP A 210 7.41 12.28 15.73
CA ASP A 210 6.30 11.87 14.85
C ASP A 210 5.47 13.07 14.43
N PHE A 211 5.13 13.93 15.40
CA PHE A 211 4.36 15.15 15.12
C PHE A 211 5.12 16.10 14.19
N ARG A 212 6.43 16.31 14.41
CA ARG A 212 7.27 17.09 13.50
C ARG A 212 7.27 16.50 12.09
N ALA A 213 7.39 15.18 11.97
CA ALA A 213 7.33 14.51 10.68
C ALA A 213 5.98 14.75 9.98
N PHE A 214 4.88 14.68 10.72
CA PHE A 214 3.52 14.88 10.23
C PHE A 214 3.24 16.31 9.71
N VAL A 215 3.57 17.33 10.51
CA VAL A 215 3.21 18.72 10.20
C VAL A 215 4.29 19.50 9.46
N CYS A 216 5.51 18.97 9.36
CA CYS A 216 6.67 19.68 8.79
C CYS A 216 7.47 18.83 7.79
N ASP A 217 8.10 17.74 8.24
CA ASP A 217 9.12 17.06 7.42
C ASP A 217 8.50 16.36 6.20
N ASN A 218 7.40 15.63 6.37
CA ASN A 218 6.70 14.97 5.26
C ASN A 218 6.20 15.98 4.20
N PRO A 219 5.51 17.08 4.57
CA PRO A 219 5.18 18.15 3.62
C PRO A 219 6.40 18.72 2.89
N ILE A 220 7.50 18.98 3.59
CA ILE A 220 8.74 19.49 2.99
C ILE A 220 9.30 18.47 1.99
N HIS A 221 9.36 17.19 2.35
CA HIS A 221 9.84 16.15 1.45
C HIS A 221 8.96 16.03 0.21
N PHE A 222 7.64 16.05 0.37
CA PHE A 222 6.71 15.89 -0.76
C PHE A 222 6.92 16.98 -1.83
N TRP A 223 6.91 18.25 -1.42
CA TRP A 223 7.06 19.37 -2.35
C TRP A 223 8.52 19.60 -2.78
N GLY A 224 9.45 19.48 -1.83
CA GLY A 224 10.86 19.82 -2.01
C GLY A 224 11.67 18.77 -2.77
N GLN A 225 11.32 17.48 -2.68
CA GLN A 225 12.01 16.44 -3.47
C GLN A 225 11.66 16.52 -4.96
N ALA A 226 10.45 16.95 -5.31
CA ALA A 226 10.03 17.16 -6.69
C ALA A 226 10.56 18.49 -7.25
N ASN A 227 10.66 19.52 -6.41
CA ASN A 227 11.20 20.84 -6.77
C ASN A 227 12.07 21.39 -5.61
N PRO A 228 13.40 21.30 -5.70
CA PRO A 228 14.30 21.78 -4.64
C PRO A 228 14.17 23.28 -4.33
N ASP A 229 13.71 24.09 -5.28
CA ASP A 229 13.50 25.52 -5.11
C ASP A 229 12.10 25.87 -4.54
N PHE A 230 11.24 24.88 -4.24
CA PHE A 230 9.85 25.11 -3.84
C PHE A 230 9.70 26.07 -2.65
N PHE A 231 10.60 25.99 -1.67
CA PHE A 231 10.56 26.81 -0.46
C PHE A 231 11.46 28.05 -0.50
N LYS A 232 12.10 28.34 -1.64
CA LYS A 232 13.01 29.48 -1.77
C LYS A 232 12.27 30.82 -1.63
N GLY A 233 12.83 31.72 -0.84
CA GLY A 233 12.24 33.02 -0.51
C GLY A 233 11.09 32.95 0.50
N THR A 234 10.78 31.78 1.07
CA THR A 234 9.75 31.63 2.09
C THR A 234 10.33 31.75 3.50
N ALA A 235 9.47 32.00 4.50
CA ALA A 235 9.89 32.04 5.90
C ALA A 235 10.47 30.70 6.43
N VAL A 236 10.23 29.60 5.72
CA VAL A 236 10.68 28.25 6.10
C VAL A 236 11.84 27.73 5.24
N GLU A 237 12.42 28.57 4.36
CA GLU A 237 13.49 28.15 3.44
C GLU A 237 14.64 27.42 4.14
N ALA A 238 15.16 27.99 5.24
CA ALA A 238 16.27 27.39 5.97
C ALA A 238 15.91 26.04 6.61
N THR A 239 14.70 25.93 7.17
CA THR A 239 14.19 24.67 7.74
C THR A 239 14.03 23.62 6.65
N ALA A 240 13.43 24.00 5.51
CA ALA A 240 13.23 23.10 4.39
C ALA A 240 14.56 22.61 3.81
N ALA A 241 15.53 23.50 3.64
CA ALA A 241 16.87 23.15 3.19
C ALA A 241 17.55 22.14 4.14
N SER A 242 17.42 22.33 5.46
CA SER A 242 17.94 21.38 6.46
C SER A 242 17.29 20.01 6.34
N VAL A 243 15.95 19.94 6.29
CA VAL A 243 15.20 18.67 6.19
C VAL A 243 15.53 17.93 4.91
N LEU A 244 15.64 18.63 3.77
CA LEU A 244 15.99 18.02 2.49
C LEU A 244 17.45 17.51 2.46
N ALA A 245 18.37 18.14 3.19
CA ALA A 245 19.75 17.70 3.29
C ALA A 245 19.92 16.44 4.15
N ASP A 246 19.09 16.25 5.17
CA ASP A 246 19.13 15.10 6.09
C ASP A 246 18.55 13.81 5.47
N THR A 247 17.96 13.89 4.27
CA THR A 247 17.46 12.69 3.57
C THR A 247 18.64 11.95 2.94
N PRO A 248 18.89 10.67 3.29
CA PRO A 248 19.93 9.90 2.62
C PRO A 248 19.62 9.83 1.12
N VAL A 249 20.54 10.40 0.32
CA VAL A 249 20.54 10.30 -1.14
C VAL A 249 20.83 8.84 -1.51
N SER A 250 19.82 7.97 -1.42
CA SER A 250 19.84 6.74 -2.19
C SER A 250 19.37 7.09 -3.59
N LEU A 251 20.25 6.88 -4.58
CA LEU A 251 20.08 6.90 -6.03
C LEU A 251 20.89 8.00 -6.77
N SER A 252 22.21 7.84 -6.77
CA SER A 252 22.98 8.09 -8.01
C SER A 252 22.95 6.82 -8.86
N HIS A 253 22.01 6.76 -9.81
CA HIS A 253 22.14 5.87 -10.96
C HIS A 253 22.31 6.73 -12.21
N THR A 254 23.56 7.09 -12.47
CA THR A 254 24.05 7.37 -13.81
C THR A 254 24.13 6.05 -14.58
N GLY A 255 22.98 5.56 -15.05
CA GLY A 255 22.88 4.45 -16.01
C GLY A 255 22.84 5.00 -17.42
N GLN A 256 23.95 4.86 -18.14
CA GLN A 256 24.17 5.30 -19.52
C GLN A 256 23.07 4.83 -20.47
N ALA A 257 22.65 5.72 -21.38
CA ALA A 257 21.85 5.38 -22.54
C ALA A 257 22.52 4.25 -23.33
N ALA A 258 21.85 3.11 -23.44
CA ALA A 258 22.28 2.02 -24.31
C ALA A 258 22.36 2.52 -25.75
N GLN A 259 23.56 2.50 -26.34
CA GLN A 259 23.73 2.69 -27.76
C GLN A 259 23.09 1.51 -28.52
N PRO A 260 22.48 1.76 -29.70
CA PRO A 260 21.95 0.69 -30.51
C PRO A 260 23.10 -0.15 -31.08
N LEU A 261 23.01 -1.47 -30.88
CA LEU A 261 23.91 -2.43 -31.51
C LEU A 261 23.73 -2.37 -33.03
N SER A 262 24.76 -1.86 -33.72
CA SER A 262 24.94 -2.08 -35.16
C SER A 262 25.67 -3.39 -35.38
N LYS A 263 25.01 -4.36 -36.02
CA LYS A 263 25.45 -5.09 -37.21
C LYS A 263 24.41 -6.14 -37.59
#